data_AF-A0A963XFH7-F1
#
_entry.id   AF-A0A963XFH7-F1
#
_cell.length_a   1.000
_cell.length_b   1.000
_cell.length_c   1.000
_cell.angle_alpha   90.00
_cell.angle_beta   90.00
_cell.angle_gamma   90.00
#
_symmetry.space_group_name_H-M   'P 1'
#
loop_
_entity.id
_entity.type
_entity.pdbx_description
1 polymer ?
#
loop_
_entity_poly.entity_id
_entity_poly.type
_entity_poly.pdbx_seq_one_letter_code
_entity_poly.pdbx_strand_id
1 'polypeptide(L)'
;MQNDTLTGNSIDQTYQPSHDEAARQRIVSVMRNLAKTDMFRHVENRYHQNIEHDLKQSRAGRALDGHDIERAMRGTPEYRFYSAFRYNTQEMTYQAVLDPIERGAGTINDAARDVASRKPAGGSVTLDPKVEIPNYLKALDVHLVPGCFYTEYAPDDVIQGMILAEGGKVATGANP
;
A
#
# COMPACT_ATOMS: atom_id res chain seq x y z
N MET A 1 29.16 30.20 -14.88
CA MET A 1 28.01 29.37 -14.47
C MET A 1 28.47 27.93 -14.51
N GLN A 2 28.88 27.40 -13.36
CA GLN A 2 29.27 25.99 -13.25
C GLN A 2 27.99 25.15 -13.23
N ASN A 3 27.86 24.25 -14.22
CA ASN A 3 26.85 23.21 -14.21
C ASN A 3 27.23 22.19 -13.13
N ASP A 4 26.63 22.31 -11.95
CA ASP A 4 26.56 21.24 -10.97
C ASP A 4 25.79 20.07 -11.59
N THR A 5 26.52 19.20 -12.27
CA THR A 5 26.02 17.91 -12.71
C THR A 5 25.85 17.09 -11.44
N LEU A 6 24.61 16.84 -11.06
CA LEU A 6 24.23 15.99 -9.93
C LEU A 6 24.82 14.58 -10.11
N THR A 7 26.05 14.36 -9.65
CA THR A 7 26.71 13.05 -9.58
C THR A 7 26.47 12.36 -8.23
N GLY A 8 25.39 12.72 -7.54
CA GLY A 8 24.88 11.95 -6.40
C GLY A 8 23.63 11.21 -6.87
N ASN A 9 23.67 9.88 -6.88
CA ASN A 9 22.53 9.04 -7.23
C ASN A 9 21.27 9.52 -6.48
N SER A 10 20.20 9.81 -7.22
CA SER A 10 18.90 10.06 -6.59
C SER A 10 18.45 8.78 -5.89
N ILE A 11 17.80 8.87 -4.74
CA ILE A 11 17.23 7.68 -4.07
C ILE A 11 16.26 6.96 -5.01
N ASP A 12 15.56 7.67 -5.89
CA ASP A 12 14.68 7.08 -6.91
C ASP A 12 15.42 6.18 -7.91
N GLN A 13 16.71 6.43 -8.15
CA GLN A 13 17.52 5.61 -9.07
C GLN A 13 17.97 4.29 -8.45
N THR A 14 17.83 4.13 -7.14
CA THR A 14 18.21 2.90 -6.44
C THR A 14 17.19 1.77 -6.63
N TYR A 15 15.95 2.12 -6.97
CA TYR A 15 14.91 1.16 -7.31
C TYR A 15 14.98 0.77 -8.79
N GLN A 16 15.49 -0.43 -9.06
CA GLN A 16 15.68 -0.94 -10.42
C GLN A 16 15.00 -2.32 -10.57
N PRO A 17 13.69 -2.34 -10.89
CA PRO A 17 13.00 -3.58 -11.21
C PRO A 17 13.50 -4.11 -12.56
N SER A 18 13.60 -5.43 -12.67
CA SER A 18 13.73 -6.12 -13.94
C SER A 18 12.50 -5.91 -14.82
N HIS A 19 12.62 -6.25 -16.09
CA HIS A 19 11.50 -6.19 -17.04
C HIS A 19 10.25 -6.92 -16.51
N ASP A 20 10.43 -8.13 -15.96
CA ASP A 20 9.32 -8.97 -15.51
C ASP A 20 8.72 -8.48 -14.19
N GLU A 21 9.53 -7.93 -13.28
CA GLU A 21 9.07 -7.26 -12.07
C GLU A 21 8.24 -6.02 -12.42
N ALA A 22 8.68 -5.20 -13.38
CA ALA A 22 7.93 -4.04 -13.86
C ALA A 22 6.63 -4.46 -14.57
N ALA A 23 6.65 -5.53 -15.37
CA ALA A 23 5.45 -6.07 -16.01
C ALA A 23 4.43 -6.57 -14.99
N ARG A 24 4.89 -7.26 -13.93
CA ARG A 24 4.05 -7.67 -12.80
C ARG A 24 3.39 -6.47 -12.13
N GLN A 25 4.16 -5.42 -11.84
CA GLN A 25 3.64 -4.19 -11.23
C GLN A 25 2.51 -3.58 -12.07
N ARG A 26 2.69 -3.45 -13.39
CA ARG A 26 1.64 -2.93 -14.29
C ARG A 26 0.36 -3.76 -14.26
N ILE A 27 0.47 -5.09 -14.28
CA ILE A 27 -0.72 -5.97 -14.21
C ILE A 27 -1.43 -5.78 -12.86
N VAL A 28 -0.69 -5.73 -11.76
CA VAL A 28 -1.25 -5.51 -10.41
C VAL A 28 -1.99 -4.17 -10.34
N SER A 29 -1.42 -3.10 -10.90
CA SER A 29 -2.04 -1.77 -10.97
C SER A 29 -3.40 -1.81 -11.68
N VAL A 30 -3.47 -2.49 -12.83
CA VAL A 30 -4.73 -2.66 -13.58
C VAL A 30 -5.75 -3.46 -12.78
N MET A 31 -5.34 -4.60 -12.20
CA MET A 31 -6.23 -5.43 -11.39
C MET A 31 -6.78 -4.65 -10.19
N ARG A 32 -5.93 -3.89 -9.51
CA ARG A 32 -6.36 -3.10 -8.36
C ARG A 32 -7.28 -1.95 -8.77
N ASN A 33 -7.04 -1.32 -9.92
CA ASN A 33 -7.95 -0.30 -10.44
C ASN A 33 -9.33 -0.91 -10.75
N LEU A 34 -9.37 -2.04 -11.46
CA LEU A 34 -10.60 -2.79 -11.74
C LEU A 34 -11.38 -3.12 -10.46
N ALA A 35 -10.69 -3.55 -9.40
CA ALA A 35 -11.31 -3.80 -8.10
C ALA A 35 -11.93 -2.51 -7.54
N LYS A 36 -11.16 -1.42 -7.50
CA LYS A 36 -11.58 -0.15 -6.90
C LYS A 36 -12.69 0.56 -7.64
N THR A 37 -12.78 0.39 -8.96
CA THR A 37 -13.75 1.09 -9.79
C THR A 37 -14.92 0.17 -10.12
N ASP A 38 -14.73 -0.76 -11.05
CA ASP A 38 -15.84 -1.39 -11.74
C ASP A 38 -16.46 -2.49 -10.89
N MET A 39 -15.65 -3.28 -10.20
CA MET A 39 -16.16 -4.31 -9.29
C MET A 39 -16.87 -3.69 -8.08
N PHE A 40 -16.34 -2.59 -7.52
CA PHE A 40 -17.03 -1.88 -6.45
C PHE A 40 -18.42 -1.41 -6.90
N ARG A 41 -18.52 -0.73 -8.06
CA ARG A 41 -19.81 -0.29 -8.61
C ARG A 41 -20.76 -1.46 -8.87
N HIS A 42 -20.24 -2.59 -9.34
CA HIS A 42 -21.06 -3.78 -9.55
C HIS A 42 -21.69 -4.29 -8.25
N VAL A 43 -20.90 -4.39 -7.17
CA VAL A 43 -21.37 -4.81 -5.85
C VAL A 43 -22.36 -3.81 -5.26
N GLU A 44 -22.09 -2.52 -5.40
CA GLU A 44 -22.99 -1.44 -4.98
C GLU A 44 -24.34 -1.52 -5.71
N ASN A 45 -24.35 -1.70 -7.03
CA ASN A 45 -25.57 -1.89 -7.80
C ASN A 45 -26.35 -3.13 -7.34
N ARG A 46 -25.66 -4.24 -7.05
CA ARG A 46 -26.30 -5.47 -6.55
C ARG A 46 -27.01 -5.23 -5.21
N TYR A 47 -26.39 -4.47 -4.31
CA TYR A 47 -26.99 -4.06 -3.04
C TYR A 47 -28.31 -3.30 -3.27
N HIS A 48 -28.27 -2.23 -4.05
CA HIS A 48 -29.44 -1.38 -4.31
C HIS A 48 -30.59 -2.15 -4.98
N GLN A 49 -30.27 -3.02 -5.94
CA GLN A 49 -31.29 -3.72 -6.72
C GLN A 49 -31.96 -4.87 -5.96
N ASN A 50 -31.25 -5.54 -5.06
CA ASN A 50 -31.70 -6.86 -4.57
C ASN A 50 -31.70 -7.02 -3.05
N ILE A 51 -31.06 -6.11 -2.30
CA ILE A 51 -30.83 -6.30 -0.85
C ILE A 51 -31.36 -5.12 -0.05
N GLU A 52 -31.22 -3.90 -0.55
CA GLU A 52 -31.57 -2.69 0.19
C GLU A 52 -33.04 -2.68 0.66
N HIS A 53 -33.97 -3.07 -0.21
CA HIS A 53 -35.40 -3.07 0.10
C HIS A 53 -35.72 -4.00 1.28
N ASP A 54 -35.34 -5.28 1.18
CA ASP A 54 -35.64 -6.28 2.20
C ASP A 54 -34.88 -5.99 3.52
N LEU A 55 -33.66 -5.47 3.42
CA LEU A 55 -32.88 -5.04 4.58
C LEU A 55 -33.59 -3.89 5.32
N LYS A 56 -34.11 -2.88 4.61
CA LYS A 56 -34.87 -1.78 5.24
C LYS A 56 -36.14 -2.28 5.93
N GLN A 57 -36.88 -3.20 5.30
CA GLN A 57 -38.08 -3.80 5.89
C GLN A 57 -37.75 -4.59 7.17
N SER A 58 -36.65 -5.33 7.18
CA SER A 58 -36.24 -6.15 8.34
C SER A 58 -35.86 -5.33 9.59
N ARG A 59 -35.59 -4.03 9.46
CA ARG A 59 -35.08 -3.18 10.54
C ARG A 59 -36.10 -2.23 11.17
N ALA A 60 -37.39 -2.42 10.86
CA ALA A 60 -38.50 -1.71 11.49
C ALA A 60 -38.32 -0.17 11.58
N GLY A 61 -37.77 0.44 10.52
CA GLY A 61 -37.57 1.90 10.45
C GLY A 61 -36.30 2.43 11.11
N ARG A 62 -35.46 1.59 11.72
CA ARG A 62 -34.12 2.00 12.19
C ARG A 62 -33.22 2.33 10.98
N ALA A 63 -32.47 3.43 11.09
CA ALA A 63 -31.43 3.78 10.12
C ALA A 63 -30.39 2.65 9.98
N LEU A 64 -29.96 2.39 8.74
CA LEU A 64 -28.94 1.39 8.43
C LEU A 64 -27.55 1.98 8.59
N ASP A 65 -26.62 1.19 9.12
CA ASP A 65 -25.20 1.51 9.15
C ASP A 65 -24.39 0.61 8.19
N GLY A 66 -23.08 0.87 8.07
CA GLY A 66 -22.20 0.09 7.21
C GLY A 66 -22.11 -1.39 7.60
N HIS A 67 -22.25 -1.72 8.90
CA HIS A 67 -22.21 -3.11 9.36
C HIS A 67 -23.51 -3.86 9.00
N ASP A 68 -24.65 -3.17 8.95
CA ASP A 68 -25.90 -3.75 8.46
C ASP A 68 -25.79 -4.14 7.00
N ILE A 69 -25.24 -3.25 6.17
CA ILE A 69 -25.00 -3.50 4.75
C ILE A 69 -24.00 -4.65 4.59
N GLU A 70 -22.88 -4.62 5.31
CA GLU A 70 -21.87 -5.68 5.28
C GLU A 70 -22.47 -7.04 5.64
N ARG A 71 -23.24 -7.13 6.73
CA ARG A 71 -23.91 -8.39 7.13
C ARG A 71 -24.85 -8.93 6.06
N ALA A 72 -25.63 -8.05 5.43
CA ALA A 72 -26.56 -8.44 4.38
C ALA A 72 -25.86 -8.90 3.10
N MET A 73 -24.74 -8.24 2.75
CA MET A 73 -23.96 -8.53 1.55
C MET A 73 -23.00 -9.72 1.73
N ARG A 74 -22.53 -10.01 2.96
CA ARG A 74 -21.45 -11.00 3.21
C ARG A 74 -21.69 -12.37 2.58
N GLY A 75 -22.95 -12.81 2.52
CA GLY A 75 -23.33 -14.11 1.96
C GLY A 75 -23.38 -14.16 0.43
N THR A 76 -23.36 -13.02 -0.26
CA THR A 76 -23.55 -12.99 -1.72
C THR A 76 -22.27 -13.38 -2.46
N PRO A 77 -22.36 -14.14 -3.57
CA PRO A 77 -21.20 -14.48 -4.38
C PRO A 77 -20.42 -13.25 -4.88
N GLU A 78 -21.13 -12.19 -5.27
CA GLU A 78 -20.56 -10.97 -5.82
C GLU A 78 -19.71 -10.24 -4.78
N TYR A 79 -20.24 -10.08 -3.56
CA TYR A 79 -19.53 -9.42 -2.48
C TYR A 79 -18.32 -10.24 -2.01
N ARG A 80 -18.45 -11.57 -1.94
CA ARG A 80 -17.35 -12.47 -1.56
C ARG A 80 -16.22 -12.43 -2.59
N PHE A 81 -16.56 -12.52 -3.88
CA PHE A 81 -15.58 -12.45 -4.96
C PHE A 81 -14.87 -11.10 -4.99
N TYR A 82 -15.63 -10.00 -4.92
CA TYR A 82 -15.07 -8.66 -4.85
C TYR A 82 -14.15 -8.46 -3.65
N SER A 83 -14.60 -8.85 -2.45
CA SER A 83 -13.81 -8.70 -1.22
C SER A 83 -12.50 -9.46 -1.30
N ALA A 84 -12.53 -10.71 -1.78
CA ALA A 84 -11.33 -11.52 -1.97
C ALA A 84 -10.39 -10.90 -3.02
N PHE A 85 -10.92 -10.51 -4.18
CA PHE A 85 -10.12 -9.93 -5.25
C PHE A 85 -9.49 -8.59 -4.84
N ARG A 86 -10.25 -7.71 -4.19
CA ARG A 86 -9.76 -6.42 -3.69
C ARG A 86 -8.70 -6.58 -2.60
N TYR A 87 -8.87 -7.53 -1.68
CA TYR A 87 -7.86 -7.83 -0.66
C TYR A 87 -6.55 -8.28 -1.31
N ASN A 88 -6.60 -9.31 -2.16
CA ASN A 88 -5.41 -9.89 -2.77
C ASN A 88 -4.69 -8.88 -3.68
N THR A 89 -5.43 -8.08 -4.46
CA THR A 89 -4.81 -7.04 -5.31
C THR A 89 -4.17 -5.90 -4.51
N GLN A 90 -4.71 -5.59 -3.32
CA GLN A 90 -4.10 -4.63 -2.40
C GLN A 90 -2.81 -5.18 -1.77
N GLU A 91 -2.78 -6.46 -1.40
CA GLU A 91 -1.57 -7.12 -0.89
C GLU A 91 -0.49 -7.23 -1.98
N MET A 92 -0.87 -7.71 -3.17
CA MET A 92 0.00 -7.82 -4.34
C MET A 92 0.66 -6.50 -4.73
N THR A 93 0.02 -5.36 -4.44
CA THR A 93 0.57 -4.02 -4.72
C THR A 93 1.91 -3.81 -4.03
N TYR A 94 2.01 -4.21 -2.76
CA TYR A 94 3.24 -4.07 -1.99
C TYR A 94 4.17 -5.26 -2.22
N GLN A 95 3.65 -6.48 -2.39
CA GLN A 95 4.48 -7.63 -2.73
C GLN A 95 5.23 -7.45 -4.06
N ALA A 96 4.63 -6.80 -5.06
CA ALA A 96 5.23 -6.63 -6.38
C ALA A 96 6.49 -5.73 -6.41
N VAL A 97 6.78 -5.03 -5.31
CA VAL A 97 7.95 -4.15 -5.19
C VAL A 97 9.00 -4.69 -4.20
N LEU A 98 8.71 -5.77 -3.45
CA LEU A 98 9.62 -6.27 -2.42
C LEU A 98 10.93 -6.79 -3.02
N ASP A 99 10.89 -7.72 -3.97
CA ASP A 99 12.09 -8.34 -4.56
C ASP A 99 13.15 -7.31 -5.04
N PRO A 100 12.80 -6.27 -5.84
CA PRO A 100 13.77 -5.25 -6.23
C PRO A 100 14.26 -4.37 -5.08
N ILE A 101 13.42 -4.10 -4.08
CA ILE A 101 13.81 -3.31 -2.90
C ILE A 101 14.77 -4.11 -2.01
N GLU A 102 14.43 -5.36 -1.71
CA GLU A 102 15.27 -6.24 -0.88
C GLU A 102 16.64 -6.46 -1.52
N ARG A 103 16.66 -6.70 -2.84
CA ARG A 103 17.90 -6.81 -3.61
C ARG A 103 18.73 -5.53 -3.58
N GLY A 104 18.07 -4.37 -3.57
CA GLY A 104 18.70 -3.04 -3.53
C GLY A 104 18.96 -2.49 -2.13
N ALA A 105 18.64 -3.23 -1.06
CA ALA A 105 18.47 -2.63 0.26
C ALA A 105 19.72 -1.94 0.81
N GLY A 106 20.89 -2.56 0.61
CA GLY A 106 22.17 -1.95 0.97
C GLY A 106 22.42 -0.64 0.25
N THR A 107 22.23 -0.62 -1.08
CA THR A 107 22.40 0.57 -1.93
C THR A 107 21.43 1.70 -1.55
N ILE A 108 20.18 1.35 -1.20
CA ILE A 108 19.17 2.31 -0.74
C ILE A 108 19.63 2.98 0.56
N ASN A 109 20.02 2.18 1.56
CA ASN A 109 20.46 2.69 2.85
C ASN A 109 21.79 3.47 2.75
N ASP A 110 22.71 3.05 1.89
CA ASP A 110 23.94 3.80 1.58
C ASP A 110 23.63 5.16 0.94
N ALA A 111 22.72 5.21 -0.03
CA ALA A 111 22.30 6.46 -0.65
C ALA A 111 21.65 7.41 0.36
N ALA A 112 20.83 6.89 1.28
CA ALA A 112 20.22 7.69 2.34
C ALA A 112 21.27 8.29 3.28
N ARG A 113 22.26 7.49 3.74
CA ARG A 113 23.37 7.96 4.56
C ARG A 113 24.22 9.02 3.85
N ASP A 114 24.54 8.79 2.58
CA ASP A 114 25.31 9.73 1.78
C ASP A 114 24.58 11.08 1.63
N VAL A 115 23.27 11.06 1.32
CA VAL A 115 22.46 12.29 1.27
C VAL A 115 22.43 13.00 2.62
N ALA A 116 22.21 12.28 3.72
CA ALA A 116 22.20 12.86 5.06
C ALA A 116 23.54 13.54 5.42
N SER A 117 24.67 12.97 4.95
CA SER A 117 26.00 13.53 5.17
C SER A 117 26.29 14.77 4.31
N ARG A 118 25.89 14.77 3.03
CA ARG A 118 26.17 15.87 2.08
C ARG A 118 25.21 17.04 2.24
N LYS A 119 23.98 16.79 2.65
CA LYS A 119 22.91 17.79 2.79
C LYS A 119 22.21 17.62 4.14
N PRO A 120 22.87 18.01 5.24
CA PRO A 120 22.26 17.91 6.56
C PRO A 120 20.99 18.76 6.61
N ALA A 121 19.93 18.22 7.22
CA ALA A 121 18.60 18.86 7.28
C ALA A 121 18.55 20.13 8.16
N GLY A 122 19.68 20.57 8.72
CA GLY A 122 19.77 21.72 9.65
C GLY A 122 19.25 21.43 11.07
N GLY A 123 18.77 20.20 11.32
CA GLY A 123 18.31 19.72 12.62
C GLY A 123 18.01 18.22 12.58
N SER A 124 17.74 17.63 13.74
CA SER A 124 17.42 16.20 13.88
C SER A 124 16.30 16.00 14.90
N VAL A 125 15.54 14.92 14.71
CA VAL A 125 14.63 14.39 15.72
C VAL A 125 15.20 13.08 16.24
N THR A 126 15.17 12.88 17.55
CA THR A 126 15.53 11.61 18.19
C THR A 126 14.27 11.02 18.81
N LEU A 127 13.91 9.81 18.38
CA LEU A 127 12.75 9.10 18.91
C LEU A 127 13.10 8.49 20.27
N ASP A 128 12.13 8.43 21.19
CA ASP A 128 12.31 7.71 22.47
C ASP A 128 12.24 6.20 22.22
N PRO A 129 13.32 5.44 22.44
CA PRO A 129 13.35 4.00 22.17
C PRO A 129 12.43 3.19 23.09
N LYS A 130 11.84 3.81 24.13
CA LYS A 130 10.90 3.16 25.06
C LYS A 130 9.46 3.21 24.56
N VAL A 131 9.17 3.90 23.46
CA VAL A 131 7.82 3.93 22.89
C VAL A 131 7.47 2.55 22.37
N GLU A 132 6.50 1.90 23.02
CA GLU A 132 5.99 0.64 22.54
C GLU A 132 5.02 0.86 21.37
N ILE A 133 5.28 0.18 20.25
CA ILE A 133 4.33 0.17 19.14
C ILE A 133 3.03 -0.53 19.59
N PRO A 134 1.85 0.11 19.45
CA PRO A 134 0.57 -0.47 19.83
C PRO A 134 0.29 -1.83 19.19
N ASN A 135 -0.39 -2.73 19.93
CA ASN A 135 -0.65 -4.09 19.45
C ASN A 135 -1.41 -4.13 18.10
N TYR A 136 -2.31 -3.19 17.84
CA TYR A 136 -3.06 -3.15 16.58
C TYR A 136 -2.18 -2.84 15.36
N LEU A 137 -1.00 -2.23 15.55
CA LEU A 137 0.01 -2.01 14.51
C LEU A 137 1.01 -3.17 14.42
N LYS A 138 1.20 -3.93 15.51
CA LYS A 138 2.07 -5.12 15.53
C LYS A 138 1.40 -6.37 14.96
N ALA A 139 0.11 -6.53 15.23
CA ALA A 139 -0.63 -7.75 14.90
C ALA A 139 -1.09 -7.80 13.44
N LEU A 140 -1.20 -6.63 12.79
CA LEU A 140 -1.72 -6.51 11.42
C LEU A 140 -0.96 -5.42 10.67
N ASP A 141 -0.69 -5.69 9.40
CA ASP A 141 -0.16 -4.69 8.49
C ASP A 141 -1.27 -3.71 8.09
N VAL A 142 -1.14 -2.45 8.53
CA VAL A 142 -2.06 -1.39 8.12
C VAL A 142 -1.97 -1.20 6.61
N HIS A 143 -3.13 -1.14 5.96
CA HIS A 143 -3.25 -1.11 4.49
C HIS A 143 -2.59 -2.29 3.75
N LEU A 144 -2.28 -3.38 4.45
CA LEU A 144 -1.54 -4.53 3.93
C LEU A 144 -0.14 -4.17 3.43
N VAL A 145 0.48 -3.13 4.01
CA VAL A 145 1.89 -2.79 3.78
C VAL A 145 2.74 -3.71 4.67
N PRO A 146 3.55 -4.63 4.11
CA PRO A 146 4.39 -5.53 4.90
C PRO A 146 5.31 -4.76 5.84
N GLY A 147 5.32 -5.07 7.14
CA GLY A 147 6.12 -4.34 8.13
C GLY A 147 5.52 -3.00 8.56
N CYS A 148 4.29 -2.69 8.12
CA CYS A 148 3.57 -1.47 8.44
C CYS A 148 4.35 -0.18 8.14
N PHE A 149 4.58 0.70 9.12
CA PHE A 149 5.28 1.99 8.95
C PHE A 149 6.52 2.14 9.84
N TYR A 150 6.76 1.18 10.73
CA TYR A 150 7.71 1.34 11.84
C TYR A 150 8.82 0.29 11.82
N THR A 151 8.74 -0.72 10.94
CA THR A 151 9.69 -1.82 10.96
C THR A 151 11.00 -1.40 10.32
N GLU A 152 12.09 -1.67 11.02
CA GLU A 152 13.47 -1.50 10.57
C GLU A 152 14.17 -2.85 10.69
N TYR A 153 14.97 -3.21 9.69
CA TYR A 153 15.72 -4.48 9.64
C TYR A 153 17.24 -4.28 9.76
N ALA A 154 17.70 -3.03 9.74
CA ALA A 154 19.10 -2.64 9.86
C ALA A 154 19.25 -1.26 10.53
N PRO A 155 20.45 -0.87 10.98
CA PRO A 155 20.71 0.51 11.39
C PRO A 155 20.51 1.51 10.24
N ASP A 156 19.92 2.66 10.54
CA ASP A 156 19.60 3.73 9.58
C ASP A 156 18.75 3.24 8.39
N ASP A 157 17.83 2.30 8.65
CA ASP A 157 17.04 1.64 7.62
C ASP A 157 15.91 2.54 7.09
N VAL A 158 15.89 2.78 5.78
CA VAL A 158 14.83 3.55 5.11
C VAL A 158 13.98 2.68 4.18
N ILE A 159 14.14 1.35 4.23
CA ILE A 159 13.49 0.41 3.31
C ILE A 159 11.97 0.46 3.41
N GLN A 160 11.41 0.62 4.61
CA GLN A 160 9.96 0.75 4.77
C GLN A 160 9.40 1.96 4.01
N GLY A 161 10.16 3.06 3.96
CA GLY A 161 9.83 4.23 3.15
C GLY A 161 9.81 3.93 1.65
N MET A 162 10.75 3.11 1.18
CA MET A 162 10.80 2.68 -0.23
C MET A 162 9.62 1.76 -0.59
N ILE A 163 9.26 0.82 0.28
CA ILE A 163 8.09 -0.07 0.09
C ILE A 163 6.81 0.76 -0.07
N LEU A 164 6.64 1.78 0.79
CA LEU A 164 5.50 2.69 0.73
C LEU A 164 5.49 3.53 -0.54
N ALA A 165 6.64 4.08 -0.93
CA ALA A 165 6.76 4.91 -2.12
C ALA A 165 6.46 4.12 -3.40
N GLU A 166 7.15 3.00 -3.62
CA GLU A 166 7.02 2.21 -4.84
C GLU A 166 5.70 1.44 -4.89
N GLY A 167 5.28 0.84 -3.76
CA GLY A 167 3.95 0.22 -3.66
C GLY A 167 2.84 1.25 -3.85
N GLY A 168 3.01 2.49 -3.39
CA GLY A 168 2.10 3.60 -3.64
C GLY A 168 1.97 3.96 -5.12
N LYS A 169 3.07 3.90 -5.88
CA LYS A 169 3.05 4.09 -7.35
C LYS A 169 2.28 2.97 -8.04
N VAL A 170 2.49 1.70 -7.65
CA VAL A 170 1.68 0.56 -8.14
C VAL A 170 0.20 0.78 -7.79
N ALA A 171 -0.09 1.22 -6.56
CA ALA A 171 -1.45 1.47 -6.10
C ALA A 171 -2.20 2.54 -6.92
N THR A 172 -1.47 3.45 -7.57
CA THR A 172 -2.04 4.57 -8.34
C THR A 172 -1.87 4.40 -9.85
N GLY A 173 -1.15 3.36 -10.29
CA GLY A 173 -0.79 3.16 -11.70
C GLY A 173 0.32 4.12 -12.19
N ALA A 174 1.05 4.75 -11.28
CA ALA A 174 2.21 5.60 -11.57
C ALA A 174 3.55 4.84 -11.53
N ASN A 175 3.50 3.50 -11.51
CA ASN A 175 4.66 2.64 -11.57
C ASN A 175 5.30 2.63 -12.98
N PRO A 176 6.59 2.25 -13.10
CA PRO A 176 7.28 2.17 -14.39
C PRO A 176 6.68 1.11 -15.35
#